data_AF-A0A229FQQ6-F1
#
_entry.id   AF-A0A229FQQ6-F1
#
_cell.length_a   1.000
_cell.length_b   1.000
_cell.length_c   1.000
_cell.angle_alpha   90.00
_cell.angle_beta   90.00
_cell.angle_gamma   90.00
#
_symmetry.space_group_name_H-M   'P 1'
#
loop_
_entity.id
_entity.type
_entity.pdbx_description
1 polymer ?
#
loop_
_entity_poly.entity_id
_entity_poly.type
_entity_poly.pdbx_seq_one_letter_code
_entity_poly.pdbx_strand_id
1 'polypeptide(L)' 'MVIGIEIHCQLNTESKIFSSAPTDFGHEPNTQASIVDLGLPGVLPVLNAGVVDRALKFGIGVNAEL' A
#
# COMPACT_ATOMS: atom_id res chain seq x y z
N MET A 1 3.68 -15.17 -31.17
CA MET A 1 4.30 -14.95 -29.86
C MET A 1 3.22 -14.40 -28.94
N VAL A 2 3.05 -14.96 -27.75
CA VAL A 2 2.10 -14.50 -26.73
C VAL A 2 2.91 -14.05 -25.52
N ILE A 3 2.59 -12.87 -24.97
CA ILE A 3 3.29 -12.26 -23.83
C ILE A 3 2.26 -11.83 -22.79
N GLY A 4 2.50 -12.16 -21.53
CA GLY A 4 1.77 -11.65 -20.37
C GLY A 4 2.63 -10.65 -19.58
N ILE A 5 1.98 -9.70 -18.91
CA ILE A 5 2.64 -8.66 -18.11
C ILE A 5 1.99 -8.61 -16.73
N GLU A 6 2.81 -8.52 -15.70
CA GLU A 6 2.40 -8.24 -14.32
C GLU A 6 3.01 -6.89 -13.89
N ILE A 7 2.17 -5.99 -13.39
CA ILE A 7 2.57 -4.62 -13.03
C ILE A 7 2.27 -4.39 -11.56
N HIS A 8 3.30 -3.99 -10.80
CA HIS A 8 3.13 -3.51 -9.42
C HIS A 8 3.27 -2.00 -9.43
N CYS A 9 2.28 -1.30 -8.87
CA CYS A 9 2.28 0.16 -8.78
C CYS A 9 2.17 0.57 -7.30
N GLN A 10 3.13 1.37 -6.83
CA GLN A 10 3.09 1.93 -5.50
C GLN A 10 2.06 3.07 -5.45
N LEU A 11 1.02 2.88 -4.63
CA LEU A 11 0.01 3.91 -4.43
C LEU A 11 0.61 5.08 -3.64
N ASN A 12 0.40 6.29 -4.14
CA ASN A 12 0.89 7.51 -3.50
C ASN A 12 0.00 7.91 -2.30
N THR A 13 0.10 7.18 -1.20
CA THR A 13 -0.51 7.50 0.10
C THR A 13 0.52 8.14 1.04
N GLU A 14 0.07 8.74 2.14
CA GLU A 14 0.97 9.32 3.16
C GLU A 14 1.44 8.27 4.18
N SER A 15 0.59 7.28 4.46
CA SER A 15 0.90 6.16 5.34
C SER A 15 0.76 4.81 4.62
N LYS A 16 1.35 3.77 5.20
CA LYS A 16 1.26 2.39 4.71
C LYS A 16 -0.18 1.85 4.72
N ILE A 17 -0.37 0.71 4.06
CA ILE A 17 -1.68 0.08 3.87
C ILE A 17 -2.35 -0.38 5.17
N PHE A 18 -1.55 -0.82 6.16
CA PHE A 18 -2.06 -1.42 7.41
C PHE A 18 -1.57 -0.72 8.67
N SER A 19 -0.72 0.29 8.55
CA SER A 19 -0.10 1.00 9.68
C SER A 19 -0.03 2.51 9.41
N SER A 20 0.20 3.27 10.48
CA SER A 20 0.37 4.73 10.40
C SER A 20 1.79 5.16 10.05
N ALA A 21 2.70 4.23 9.74
CA ALA A 21 4.06 4.57 9.34
C ALA A 21 4.05 5.23 7.94
N PRO A 22 4.94 6.21 7.70
CA PRO A 22 5.00 6.93 6.43
C PRO A 22 5.52 6.07 5.28
N THR A 23 5.27 6.53 4.05
CA THR A 23 5.71 5.92 2.79
C THR A 23 6.75 6.76 2.04
N ASP A 24 7.27 7.82 2.65
CA ASP A 24 8.29 8.69 2.06
C ASP A 24 9.59 7.93 1.75
N PHE A 25 10.24 8.26 0.64
CA PHE A 25 11.48 7.63 0.22
C PHE A 25 12.72 8.25 0.90
N GLY A 26 13.78 7.46 1.07
CA GLY A 26 15.12 7.98 1.40
C GLY A 26 15.44 8.11 2.88
N HIS A 27 14.66 7.48 3.76
CA HIS A 27 14.91 7.49 5.20
C HIS A 27 15.91 6.41 5.62
N GLU A 28 16.53 6.62 6.80
CA GLU A 28 17.45 5.66 7.41
C GLU A 28 16.77 4.31 7.69
N PRO A 29 17.52 3.19 7.65
CA PRO A 29 16.97 1.86 7.88
C PRO A 29 16.14 1.76 9.16
N ASN A 30 14.95 1.16 9.05
CA ASN A 30 14.01 0.91 10.16
C ASN A 30 13.43 2.16 10.86
N THR A 31 13.68 3.38 10.37
CA THR A 31 13.12 4.60 10.98
C THR A 31 11.65 4.84 10.63
N GLN A 32 11.17 4.27 9.54
CA GLN A 32 9.77 4.31 9.12
C GLN A 32 9.08 2.94 9.32
N ALA A 33 9.38 2.24 10.41
CA ALA A 33 8.76 0.96 10.76
C ALA A 33 8.02 1.07 12.10
N SER A 34 6.70 0.85 12.06
CA SER A 34 5.85 0.75 13.25
C SER A 34 5.85 -0.68 13.81
N ILE A 35 5.30 -0.86 15.02
CA ILE A 35 5.12 -2.21 15.61
C ILE A 35 4.26 -3.14 14.74
N VAL A 36 3.35 -2.59 13.94
CA VAL A 36 2.52 -3.34 12.97
C VAL A 36 3.39 -3.82 11.82
N ASP A 37 4.29 -2.95 11.30
CA ASP A 37 5.21 -3.32 10.22
C ASP A 37 6.24 -4.37 10.67
N LEU A 38 6.62 -4.32 11.94
CA LEU A 38 7.52 -5.30 12.58
C LEU A 38 6.81 -6.62 12.93
N GLY A 39 5.49 -6.70 12.79
CA GLY A 39 4.73 -7.92 13.04
C GLY A 39 4.82 -8.40 14.50
N LEU A 40 4.91 -7.49 15.47
CA LEU A 40 5.03 -7.87 16.88
C LEU A 40 3.78 -8.62 17.39
N PRO A 41 3.91 -9.51 18.38
CA PRO A 41 2.75 -10.22 18.93
C PRO A 41 1.66 -9.28 19.44
N GLY A 42 0.41 -9.54 19.04
CA GLY A 42 -0.76 -8.78 19.51
C GLY A 42 -1.10 -7.53 18.69
N VAL A 43 -0.36 -7.21 17.64
CA VAL A 43 -0.72 -6.11 16.73
C VAL A 43 -1.87 -6.50 15.81
N LEU A 44 -2.71 -5.52 15.45
CA LEU A 44 -3.81 -5.70 14.50
C LEU A 44 -3.68 -4.68 13.36
N PRO A 45 -3.83 -5.10 12.09
CA PRO A 45 -3.78 -4.21 10.95
C PRO A 45 -5.06 -3.37 10.85
N VAL A 46 -4.93 -2.12 10.39
CA VAL A 46 -6.07 -1.25 10.06
C VAL A 46 -5.92 -0.76 8.63
N LEU A 47 -6.91 -1.07 7.79
CA LEU A 47 -6.86 -0.75 6.36
C LEU A 47 -6.90 0.76 6.13
N ASN A 48 -5.97 1.25 5.31
CA ASN A 48 -5.89 2.64 4.89
C ASN A 48 -6.98 3.00 3.88
N ALA A 49 -7.88 3.92 4.24
CA ALA A 49 -8.95 4.38 3.35
C ALA A 49 -8.42 5.03 2.05
N GLY A 50 -7.26 5.69 2.10
CA GLY A 50 -6.62 6.28 0.93
C GLY A 50 -6.08 5.24 -0.06
N VAL A 51 -5.73 4.04 0.41
CA VAL A 51 -5.40 2.90 -0.47
C VAL A 51 -6.64 2.43 -1.22
N VAL A 52 -7.76 2.27 -0.52
CA VAL A 52 -9.04 1.83 -1.12
C VAL A 52 -9.53 2.83 -2.17
N ASP A 53 -9.53 4.12 -1.86
CA ASP A 53 -9.92 5.17 -2.80
C ASP A 53 -9.10 5.13 -4.10
N ARG A 54 -7.77 4.96 -4.00
CA ARG A 54 -6.89 4.88 -5.17
C ARG A 54 -7.07 3.59 -5.96
N ALA A 55 -7.26 2.46 -5.28
CA ALA A 55 -7.52 1.18 -5.93
C ALA A 55 -8.84 1.18 -6.71
N LEU A 56 -9.90 1.75 -6.14
CA LEU A 56 -11.20 1.92 -6.81
C LEU A 56 -11.09 2.86 -8.02
N LYS A 57 -10.40 4.00 -7.86
CA LYS A 57 -10.12 4.92 -8.98
C LYS A 57 -9.38 4.22 -10.12
N PHE A 58 -8.40 3.37 -9.81
CA PHE A 58 -7.71 2.59 -10.82
C PHE A 58 -8.65 1.59 -11.51
N GLY A 59 -9.42 0.81 -10.76
CA GLY A 59 -10.39 -0.15 -11.30
C GLY A 59 -11.38 0.50 -12.27
N ILE A 60 -11.98 1.63 -11.88
CA ILE A 60 -12.85 2.42 -12.75
C ILE A 60 -12.08 2.95 -13.96
N GLY A 61 -10.87 3.50 -13.75
CA GLY A 61 -10.05 4.09 -14.81
C GLY A 61 -9.62 3.10 -15.90
N VAL A 62 -9.58 1.81 -15.61
CA VAL A 62 -9.28 0.74 -16.59
C VAL A 62 -10.52 -0.01 -17.06
N ASN A 63 -11.72 0.46 -16.73
CA ASN A 63 -13.01 -0.19 -17.03
C ASN A 63 -13.09 -1.64 -16.51
N ALA A 64 -12.56 -1.90 -15.32
CA ALA A 64 -12.74 -3.18 -14.64
C ALA A 64 -14.13 -3.27 -13.98
N GLU A 65 -14.60 -4.51 -13.79
CA GLU A 65 -15.73 -4.79 -12.90
C GLU A 65 -15.25 -4.68 -11.44
N LEU A 66 -16.05 -4.01 -10.60
CA LEU A 66 -15.74 -3.76 -9.18
C LEU A 66 -16.40 -4.78 -8.26
#